data_AF-A0A2V1B737-F1
#
_entry.id   AF-A0A2V1B737-F1
#
_cell.length_a   1.000
_cell.length_b   1.000
_cell.length_c   1.000
_cell.angle_alpha   90.00
_cell.angle_beta   90.00
_cell.angle_gamma   90.00
#
_symmetry.space_group_name_H-M   'P 1'
#
loop_
_entity.id
_entity.type
_entity.pdbx_description
1 polymer ?
#
loop_
_entity_poly.entity_id
_entity_poly.type
_entity_poly.pdbx_seq_one_letter_code
_entity_poly.pdbx_strand_id
1 'polypeptide(L)'
;IRILRLYPGKDRDLLKCTLSEIRTRSLPKYEALSYTWGPNEFPKRITDGDSGADIAITNNLFDAFQVLRLEEESRLLWIDAVCINQNDDVEKSGQVAMMSSIYQNADSVLVWLGSAPEDHLETTNSEPVFEKSHSALSDAITAGVGTIFESKWFTRVWIVQEYILAK
;
A
#
# COMPACT_ATOMS: atom_id res chain seq x y z
N ILE A 1 -4.53 -3.11 14.25
CA ILE A 1 -4.34 -2.56 12.88
C ILE A 1 -5.30 -3.26 11.94
N ARG A 2 -5.65 -2.69 10.79
CA ARG A 2 -6.37 -3.43 9.73
C ARG A 2 -5.38 -4.02 8.75
N ILE A 3 -5.69 -5.18 8.19
CA ILE A 3 -4.93 -5.83 7.11
C ILE A 3 -5.89 -6.16 5.99
N LEU A 4 -5.49 -5.83 4.77
CA LEU A 4 -6.23 -6.15 3.56
C LEU A 4 -5.74 -7.51 3.03
N ARG A 5 -6.66 -8.45 2.83
CA ARG A 5 -6.41 -9.68 2.07
C ARG A 5 -6.77 -9.43 0.61
N LEU A 6 -5.79 -9.42 -0.28
CA LEU A 6 -6.01 -9.41 -1.73
C LEU A 6 -6.17 -10.85 -2.20
N TYR A 7 -7.31 -11.19 -2.80
CA TYR A 7 -7.58 -12.54 -3.28
C TYR A 7 -6.87 -12.83 -4.61
N PRO A 8 -6.51 -14.10 -4.86
CA PRO A 8 -5.91 -14.49 -6.12
C PRO A 8 -6.89 -14.37 -7.30
N GLY A 9 -6.33 -14.31 -8.50
CA GLY A 9 -7.10 -14.30 -9.73
C GLY A 9 -6.24 -13.99 -10.94
N LYS A 10 -6.77 -14.29 -12.12
CA LYS A 10 -6.10 -14.02 -13.41
C LYS A 10 -6.38 -12.60 -13.88
N ASP A 11 -5.59 -12.09 -14.80
CA ASP A 11 -5.68 -10.70 -15.30
C ASP A 11 -7.09 -10.21 -15.62
N ARG A 12 -7.96 -11.08 -16.16
CA ARG A 12 -9.34 -10.74 -16.54
C ARG A 12 -10.35 -10.83 -15.41
N ASP A 13 -9.99 -11.41 -14.28
CA ASP A 13 -10.87 -11.56 -13.13
C ASP A 13 -10.99 -10.23 -12.38
N LEU A 14 -12.17 -9.97 -11.83
CA LEU A 14 -12.40 -8.80 -10.98
C LEU A 14 -11.53 -8.88 -9.72
N LEU A 15 -10.95 -7.75 -9.33
CA LEU A 15 -10.21 -7.65 -8.06
C LEU A 15 -11.17 -7.81 -6.89
N LYS A 16 -10.82 -8.74 -6.00
CA LYS A 16 -11.52 -8.98 -4.74
C LYS A 16 -10.55 -8.81 -3.61
N CYS A 17 -11.01 -8.22 -2.51
CA CYS A 17 -10.24 -8.16 -1.28
C CYS A 17 -11.14 -8.29 -0.06
N THR A 18 -10.60 -8.53 1.12
CA THR A 18 -11.33 -8.38 2.38
C THR A 18 -10.49 -7.55 3.34
N LEU A 19 -11.11 -6.62 4.08
CA LEU A 19 -10.42 -5.83 5.10
C LEU A 19 -10.74 -6.38 6.50
N SER A 20 -9.72 -6.85 7.21
CA SER A 20 -9.90 -7.44 8.55
C SER A 20 -9.23 -6.59 9.63
N GLU A 21 -9.95 -6.27 10.69
CA GLU A 21 -9.37 -5.62 11.88
C GLU A 21 -8.69 -6.65 12.79
N ILE A 22 -7.39 -6.48 13.02
CA ILE A 22 -6.60 -7.34 13.88
C ILE A 22 -6.32 -6.62 15.20
N ARG A 23 -6.95 -7.14 16.27
CA ARG A 23 -6.84 -6.61 17.66
C ARG A 23 -5.86 -7.40 18.53
N THR A 24 -5.32 -8.50 18.04
CA THR A 24 -4.37 -9.34 18.78
C THR A 24 -2.93 -8.83 18.66
N ARG A 25 -2.09 -9.14 19.65
CA ARG A 25 -0.63 -8.88 19.61
C ARG A 25 0.10 -9.77 18.60
N SER A 26 -0.47 -10.94 18.29
CA SER A 26 0.11 -11.86 17.30
C SER A 26 -0.40 -11.50 15.91
N LEU A 27 0.31 -10.61 15.22
CA LEU A 27 -0.02 -10.27 13.84
C LEU A 27 0.29 -11.45 12.90
N PRO A 28 -0.56 -11.74 11.91
CA PRO A 28 -0.18 -12.65 10.84
C PRO A 28 1.00 -12.06 10.07
N LYS A 29 1.71 -12.88 9.28
CA LYS A 29 2.68 -12.33 8.33
C LYS A 29 1.95 -11.50 7.28
N TYR A 30 2.38 -10.26 7.11
CA TYR A 30 1.84 -9.32 6.14
C TYR A 30 2.96 -8.52 5.49
N GLU A 31 2.67 -7.96 4.34
CA GLU A 31 3.56 -7.08 3.60
C GLU A 31 3.02 -5.65 3.68
N ALA A 32 3.87 -4.64 3.74
CA ALA A 32 3.44 -3.25 3.72
C ALA A 32 3.63 -2.67 2.31
N LEU A 33 2.64 -1.97 1.78
CA LEU A 33 2.75 -1.27 0.49
C LEU A 33 3.19 0.18 0.73
N SER A 34 4.23 0.59 0.02
CA SER A 34 4.68 1.98 -0.09
C SER A 34 4.45 2.43 -1.53
N TYR A 35 3.59 3.43 -1.71
CA TYR A 35 3.19 3.92 -3.02
C TYR A 35 2.67 5.36 -2.91
N THR A 36 2.63 6.05 -4.04
CA THR A 36 1.98 7.37 -4.10
C THR A 36 0.48 7.19 -4.31
N TRP A 37 -0.39 7.82 -3.52
CA TRP A 37 -1.85 7.62 -3.65
C TRP A 37 -2.37 8.03 -5.04
N GLY A 38 -1.75 9.03 -5.65
CA GLY A 38 -2.20 9.68 -6.88
C GLY A 38 -3.22 10.78 -6.59
N PRO A 39 -3.93 11.27 -7.61
CA PRO A 39 -5.03 12.22 -7.43
C PRO A 39 -6.09 11.66 -6.46
N ASN A 40 -6.75 12.54 -5.72
CA ASN A 40 -7.83 12.18 -4.79
C ASN A 40 -9.15 11.84 -5.52
N GLU A 41 -9.04 10.96 -6.50
CA GLU A 41 -10.12 10.47 -7.32
C GLU A 41 -10.20 8.96 -7.10
N PHE A 42 -11.41 8.47 -6.80
CA PHE A 42 -11.65 7.04 -6.55
C PHE A 42 -12.56 6.43 -7.64
N PRO A 43 -12.13 6.46 -8.92
CA PRO A 43 -12.94 5.99 -10.04
C PRO A 43 -13.04 4.46 -10.11
N LYS A 44 -12.13 3.73 -9.44
CA LYS A 44 -12.09 2.27 -9.46
C LYS A 44 -12.77 1.68 -8.24
N ARG A 45 -13.26 0.46 -8.40
CA ARG A 45 -13.96 -0.31 -7.38
C ARG A 45 -13.34 -1.69 -7.30
N ILE A 46 -13.17 -2.19 -6.08
CA ILE A 46 -12.81 -3.57 -5.78
C ILE A 46 -13.90 -4.14 -4.89
N THR A 47 -14.23 -5.41 -5.09
CA THR A 47 -15.31 -6.03 -4.31
C THR A 47 -14.78 -6.59 -3.01
N ASP A 48 -15.42 -6.22 -1.90
CA ASP A 48 -15.19 -6.85 -0.61
C ASP A 48 -15.73 -8.28 -0.61
N GLY A 49 -14.85 -9.27 -0.38
CA GLY A 49 -15.19 -10.68 -0.40
C GLY A 49 -16.15 -11.09 0.72
N ASP A 50 -16.17 -10.35 1.83
CA ASP A 50 -16.99 -10.67 3.00
C ASP A 50 -18.37 -10.01 2.92
N SER A 51 -18.41 -8.70 2.63
CA SER A 51 -19.67 -7.94 2.58
C SER A 51 -20.33 -7.89 1.20
N GLY A 52 -19.57 -8.17 0.13
CA GLY A 52 -20.00 -7.96 -1.26
C GLY A 52 -20.07 -6.48 -1.67
N ALA A 53 -19.71 -5.55 -0.79
CA ALA A 53 -19.72 -4.11 -1.08
C ALA A 53 -18.50 -3.69 -1.89
N ASP A 54 -18.64 -2.61 -2.66
CA ASP A 54 -17.52 -2.05 -3.42
C ASP A 54 -16.71 -1.05 -2.60
N ILE A 55 -15.40 -1.26 -2.54
CA ILE A 55 -14.43 -0.35 -1.94
C ILE A 55 -13.89 0.57 -3.05
N ALA A 56 -14.00 1.87 -2.84
CA ALA A 56 -13.47 2.88 -3.76
C ALA A 56 -11.95 2.97 -3.64
N ILE A 57 -11.22 2.88 -4.75
CA ILE A 57 -9.77 3.05 -4.76
C ILE A 57 -9.31 3.96 -5.91
N THR A 58 -8.12 4.53 -5.78
CA THR A 58 -7.50 5.34 -6.84
C THR A 58 -7.05 4.45 -8.01
N ASN A 59 -6.83 5.06 -9.18
CA ASN A 59 -6.27 4.35 -10.33
C ASN A 59 -4.90 3.73 -10.00
N ASN A 60 -4.04 4.48 -9.30
CA ASN A 60 -2.70 3.98 -8.99
C ASN A 60 -2.72 2.77 -8.05
N LEU A 61 -3.63 2.76 -7.07
CA LEU A 61 -3.80 1.60 -6.20
C LEU A 61 -4.42 0.41 -6.94
N PHE A 62 -5.33 0.66 -7.89
CA PHE A 62 -5.89 -0.39 -8.73
C PHE A 62 -4.81 -1.07 -9.58
N ASP A 63 -3.96 -0.28 -10.23
CA ASP A 63 -2.83 -0.79 -11.02
C ASP A 63 -1.85 -1.58 -10.15
N ALA A 64 -1.53 -1.06 -8.96
CA ALA A 64 -0.73 -1.78 -7.98
C ALA A 64 -1.36 -3.14 -7.64
N PHE A 65 -2.67 -3.20 -7.40
CA PHE A 65 -3.34 -4.48 -7.12
C PHE A 65 -3.31 -5.46 -8.28
N GLN A 66 -3.43 -4.99 -9.53
CA GLN A 66 -3.30 -5.87 -10.68
C GLN A 66 -1.91 -6.54 -10.73
N VAL A 67 -0.85 -5.76 -10.50
CA VAL A 67 0.53 -6.27 -10.50
C VAL A 67 0.84 -7.13 -9.28
N LEU A 68 0.32 -6.76 -8.11
CA LEU A 68 0.60 -7.44 -6.84
C LEU A 68 -0.19 -8.73 -6.68
N ARG A 69 -1.35 -8.85 -7.33
CA ARG A 69 -2.21 -10.04 -7.26
C ARG A 69 -1.47 -11.25 -7.81
N LEU A 70 -1.50 -12.33 -7.04
CA LEU A 70 -0.98 -13.63 -7.49
C LEU A 70 -2.12 -14.45 -8.10
N GLU A 71 -1.78 -15.36 -9.00
CA GLU A 71 -2.80 -16.19 -9.66
C GLU A 71 -3.46 -17.20 -8.72
N GLU A 72 -2.72 -17.72 -7.73
CA GLU A 72 -3.14 -18.87 -6.92
C GLU A 72 -3.20 -18.56 -5.40
N GLU A 73 -2.50 -17.54 -4.93
CA GLU A 73 -2.37 -17.25 -3.49
C GLU A 73 -2.89 -15.85 -3.11
N SER A 74 -3.51 -15.75 -1.94
CA SER A 74 -3.89 -14.44 -1.38
C SER A 74 -2.69 -13.74 -0.77
N ARG A 75 -2.65 -12.41 -0.87
CA ARG A 75 -1.65 -11.58 -0.17
C ARG A 75 -2.27 -10.84 0.99
N LEU A 76 -1.54 -10.75 2.10
CA LEU A 76 -1.91 -9.94 3.25
C LEU A 76 -1.11 -8.65 3.19
N LEU A 77 -1.80 -7.54 2.96
CA LEU A 77 -1.22 -6.23 2.71
C LEU A 77 -1.66 -5.23 3.78
N TRP A 78 -0.73 -4.44 4.28
CA TRP A 78 -1.04 -3.19 4.96
C TRP A 78 -0.84 -2.03 3.99
N ILE A 79 -1.89 -1.21 3.81
CA ILE A 79 -1.93 -0.11 2.85
C ILE A 79 -2.58 1.05 3.57
N ASP A 80 -1.84 2.11 3.82
CA ASP A 80 -2.30 3.28 4.59
C ASP A 80 -3.67 3.82 4.12
N ALA A 81 -3.86 4.01 2.81
CA ALA A 81 -5.08 4.55 2.23
C ALA A 81 -6.35 3.72 2.51
N VAL A 82 -6.19 2.41 2.74
CA VAL A 82 -7.32 1.46 2.90
C VAL A 82 -7.41 0.93 4.34
N CYS A 83 -6.28 0.65 4.97
CA CYS A 83 -6.21 0.07 6.31
C CYS A 83 -6.43 1.11 7.42
N ILE A 84 -6.20 2.40 7.15
CA ILE A 84 -6.49 3.51 8.06
C ILE A 84 -7.84 4.11 7.66
N ASN A 85 -8.71 4.37 8.64
CA ASN A 85 -9.94 5.10 8.39
C ASN A 85 -9.62 6.57 8.15
N GLN A 86 -9.66 6.98 6.88
CA GLN A 86 -9.30 8.34 6.48
C GLN A 86 -10.30 9.40 6.95
N ASN A 87 -11.49 8.99 7.40
CA ASN A 87 -12.56 9.88 7.87
C ASN A 87 -12.59 10.05 9.40
N ASP A 88 -11.69 9.39 10.13
CA ASP A 88 -11.58 9.51 11.59
C ASP A 88 -10.19 10.03 11.95
N ASP A 89 -10.10 11.33 12.24
CA ASP A 89 -8.82 12.00 12.53
C ASP A 89 -8.13 11.45 13.79
N VAL A 90 -8.90 10.95 14.76
CA VAL A 90 -8.35 10.39 16.00
C VAL A 90 -7.71 9.04 15.69
N GLU A 91 -8.42 8.18 14.97
CA GLU A 91 -7.88 6.89 14.53
C GLU A 91 -6.68 7.09 13.60
N LYS A 92 -6.81 7.97 12.61
CA LYS A 92 -5.78 8.29 11.63
C LYS A 92 -4.50 8.74 12.31
N SER A 93 -4.59 9.71 13.23
CA SER A 93 -3.43 10.19 13.98
C SER A 93 -2.76 9.07 14.79
N GLY A 94 -3.57 8.21 15.41
CA GLY A 94 -3.08 7.03 16.11
C GLY A 94 -2.34 6.03 15.20
N GLN A 95 -2.91 5.71 14.04
CA GLN A 95 -2.28 4.81 13.06
C GLN A 95 -0.99 5.40 12.48
N VAL A 96 -0.99 6.70 12.19
CA VAL A 96 0.19 7.43 11.73
C VAL A 96 1.32 7.35 12.77
N ALA A 97 1.01 7.55 14.05
CA ALA A 97 2.01 7.42 15.12
C ALA A 97 2.57 5.98 15.23
N MET A 98 1.80 4.97 14.85
CA MET A 98 2.22 3.56 14.83
C MET A 98 2.90 3.13 13.54
N MET A 99 2.90 3.96 12.50
CA MET A 99 3.31 3.58 11.15
C MET A 99 4.74 3.02 11.10
N SER A 100 5.67 3.62 11.84
CA SER A 100 7.05 3.13 11.94
C SER A 100 7.11 1.68 12.43
N SER A 101 6.31 1.34 13.44
CA SER A 101 6.21 -0.02 13.99
C SER A 101 5.54 -0.97 13.01
N ILE A 102 4.52 -0.52 12.29
CA ILE A 102 3.83 -1.34 11.27
C ILE A 102 4.81 -1.73 10.17
N TYR A 103 5.54 -0.77 9.57
CA TYR A 103 6.52 -1.10 8.54
C TYR A 103 7.66 -2.00 9.06
N GLN A 104 8.12 -1.80 10.30
CA GLN A 104 9.15 -2.65 10.92
C GLN A 104 8.69 -4.09 11.17
N ASN A 105 7.40 -4.30 11.46
CA ASN A 105 6.83 -5.62 11.74
C ASN A 105 6.29 -6.32 10.49
N ALA A 106 6.35 -5.70 9.32
CA ALA A 106 6.00 -6.34 8.05
C ALA A 106 7.08 -7.36 7.65
N ASP A 107 6.67 -8.47 7.04
CA ASP A 107 7.58 -9.51 6.53
C ASP A 107 8.40 -8.97 5.35
N SER A 108 7.80 -8.08 4.56
CA SER A 108 8.50 -7.26 3.56
C SER A 108 7.78 -5.93 3.30
N VAL A 109 8.50 -4.99 2.71
CA VAL A 109 7.95 -3.72 2.21
C VAL A 109 7.99 -3.74 0.69
N LEU A 110 6.83 -3.52 0.09
CA LEU A 110 6.62 -3.50 -1.35
C LEU A 110 6.59 -2.04 -1.81
N VAL A 111 7.46 -1.67 -2.75
CA VAL A 111 7.48 -0.31 -3.30
C VAL A 111 6.84 -0.33 -4.69
N TRP A 112 5.79 0.48 -4.86
CA TRP A 112 5.11 0.67 -6.14
C TRP A 112 5.36 2.08 -6.68
N LEU A 113 6.03 2.15 -7.83
CA LEU A 113 6.43 3.41 -8.46
C LEU A 113 5.42 3.94 -9.49
N GLY A 114 4.34 3.18 -9.75
CA GLY A 114 3.35 3.51 -10.78
C GLY A 114 3.56 2.77 -12.08
N SER A 115 2.51 2.75 -12.89
CA SER A 115 2.56 2.28 -14.28
C SER A 115 3.34 3.27 -15.14
N ALA A 116 4.20 2.79 -16.05
CA ALA A 116 4.90 3.67 -16.98
C ALA A 116 3.87 4.49 -17.81
N PRO A 117 4.10 5.80 -18.03
CA PRO A 117 3.19 6.59 -18.86
C PRO A 117 3.16 6.05 -20.28
N GLU A 118 1.95 5.93 -20.86
CA GLU A 118 1.71 5.37 -22.19
C GLU A 118 2.21 6.27 -23.34
N ASP A 119 2.62 7.50 -23.04
CA ASP A 119 3.21 8.42 -24.01
C ASP A 119 4.74 8.42 -23.87
N HIS A 120 5.39 7.53 -24.61
CA HIS A 120 6.45 7.84 -25.57
C HIS A 120 6.98 6.53 -26.17
N LEU A 121 6.77 6.38 -27.47
CA LEU A 121 7.31 5.33 -28.32
C LEU A 121 8.85 5.44 -28.39
N GLU A 122 9.55 5.00 -27.35
CA GLU A 122 10.94 4.55 -27.49
C GLU A 122 11.12 3.25 -26.72
N THR A 123 11.50 2.23 -27.48
CA THR A 123 11.70 0.85 -27.08
C THR A 123 12.60 0.72 -25.85
N THR A 124 11.99 0.53 -24.68
CA THR A 124 12.55 -0.32 -23.63
C THR A 124 11.38 -0.95 -22.92
N ASN A 125 11.31 -2.28 -22.87
CA ASN A 125 10.29 -3.03 -22.12
C ASN A 125 10.40 -2.64 -20.64
N SER A 126 9.73 -1.56 -20.22
CA SER A 126 9.70 -1.13 -18.83
C SER A 126 8.61 -1.93 -18.13
N GLU A 127 8.98 -3.14 -17.73
CA GLU A 127 8.23 -3.94 -16.77
C GLU A 127 7.82 -3.08 -15.57
N PRO A 128 6.64 -3.32 -14.97
CA PRO A 128 6.30 -2.70 -13.69
C PRO A 128 7.46 -2.89 -12.70
N VAL A 129 8.05 -1.79 -12.25
CA VAL A 129 9.24 -1.84 -11.39
C VAL A 129 8.78 -2.19 -9.97
N PHE A 130 8.99 -3.46 -9.61
CA PHE A 130 8.69 -3.99 -8.30
C PHE A 130 9.98 -4.39 -7.59
N GLU A 131 10.38 -3.62 -6.59
CA GLU A 131 11.56 -3.91 -5.79
C GLU A 131 11.14 -4.57 -4.47
N LYS A 132 11.30 -5.90 -4.39
CA LYS A 132 11.19 -6.66 -3.13
C LYS A 132 12.46 -6.44 -2.33
N SER A 133 12.40 -5.58 -1.31
CA SER A 133 13.51 -5.44 -0.36
C SER A 133 13.45 -6.52 0.70
N HIS A 134 14.42 -7.45 0.67
CA HIS A 134 14.64 -8.44 1.73
C HIS A 134 15.59 -7.90 2.82
N SER A 135 15.41 -8.42 4.04
CA SER A 135 16.14 -8.28 5.33
C SER A 135 17.36 -7.34 5.45
N ALA A 136 18.29 -7.29 4.50
CA ALA A 136 19.47 -6.43 4.59
C ALA A 136 19.16 -4.93 4.53
N LEU A 137 18.12 -4.52 3.79
CA LEU A 137 17.63 -3.14 3.85
C LEU A 137 16.82 -2.92 5.13
N SER A 138 16.16 -3.94 5.68
CA SER A 138 15.50 -3.84 7.01
C SER A 138 16.53 -3.63 8.12
N ASP A 139 17.68 -4.30 8.07
CA ASP A 139 18.79 -4.09 8.99
C ASP A 139 19.46 -2.72 8.78
N ALA A 140 19.58 -2.23 7.54
CA ALA A 140 20.02 -0.86 7.25
C ALA A 140 19.00 0.20 7.68
N ILE A 141 17.70 -0.11 7.56
CA ILE A 141 16.57 0.68 8.05
C ILE A 141 16.59 0.68 9.58
N THR A 142 16.92 -0.43 10.24
CA THR A 142 16.97 -0.61 11.71
C THR A 142 18.24 -0.01 12.33
N ALA A 143 19.40 -0.17 11.68
CA ALA A 143 20.66 0.45 12.08
C ALA A 143 20.72 1.95 11.73
N GLY A 144 19.90 2.39 10.78
CA GLY A 144 19.78 3.76 10.30
C GLY A 144 18.41 4.40 10.57
N VAL A 145 17.62 3.92 11.54
CA VAL A 145 16.27 4.47 11.83
C VAL A 145 16.37 5.96 12.17
N GLY A 146 17.45 6.41 12.82
CA GLY A 146 17.67 7.84 13.06
C GLY A 146 17.92 8.64 11.78
N THR A 147 18.70 8.09 10.85
CA THR A 147 19.23 8.81 9.67
C THR A 147 18.32 8.70 8.44
N ILE A 148 17.51 7.65 8.33
CA ILE A 148 16.56 7.46 7.24
C ILE A 148 15.27 8.26 7.49
N PHE A 149 14.88 8.48 8.75
CA PHE A 149 13.83 9.45 9.07
C PHE A 149 14.20 10.89 8.67
N GLU A 150 15.49 11.23 8.58
CA GLU A 150 15.98 12.52 8.08
C GLU A 150 16.13 12.58 6.55
N SER A 151 15.98 11.46 5.86
CA SER A 151 16.22 11.42 4.42
C SER A 151 15.06 12.06 3.65
N LYS A 152 15.42 12.86 2.63
CA LYS A 152 14.50 13.63 1.78
C LYS A 152 13.40 12.80 1.09
N TRP A 153 13.45 11.47 1.13
CA TRP A 153 12.45 10.59 0.54
C TRP A 153 11.22 10.43 1.44
N PHE A 154 11.40 10.29 2.76
CA PHE A 154 10.28 10.24 3.72
C PHE A 154 9.60 11.60 3.88
N THR A 155 10.35 12.70 3.78
CA THR A 155 9.80 14.07 3.83
C THR A 155 9.07 14.50 2.55
N ARG A 156 9.15 13.72 1.45
CA ARG A 156 8.51 14.06 0.16
C ARG A 156 7.23 13.27 -0.14
N VAL A 157 6.96 12.17 0.56
CA VAL A 157 5.74 11.35 0.37
C VAL A 157 4.55 11.89 1.19
N TRP A 158 4.78 12.82 2.12
CA TRP A 158 3.76 13.42 2.99
C TRP A 158 2.97 14.60 2.37
N ILE A 159 3.13 14.92 1.08
CA ILE A 159 2.49 16.14 0.53
C ILE A 159 1.01 15.92 0.19
N VAL A 160 0.53 14.68 0.02
CA VAL A 160 -0.93 14.43 0.02
C VAL A 160 -1.51 14.56 1.43
N GLN A 161 -0.73 14.23 2.47
CA GLN A 161 -1.14 14.37 3.87
C GLN A 161 -1.22 15.83 4.35
N GLU A 162 -0.55 16.79 3.70
CA GLU A 162 -0.72 18.23 4.00
C GLU A 162 -1.72 18.97 3.09
N TYR A 163 -2.08 18.46 1.90
CA TYR A 163 -2.82 19.27 0.92
C TYR A 163 -4.35 19.03 0.88
N ILE A 164 -4.85 17.84 1.28
CA ILE A 164 -6.29 17.52 1.11
C ILE A 164 -7.18 18.07 2.25
N LEU A 165 -6.60 18.63 3.32
CA LEU A 165 -7.34 19.35 4.37
C LEU A 165 -7.13 20.87 4.36
N ALA A 166 -6.57 21.42 3.28
CA ALA A 166 -6.58 22.87 3.07
C ALA A 166 -7.80 23.28 2.23
N LYS A 167 -8.98 23.29 2.87
CA LYS A 167 -10.06 24.25 2.58
C LYS A 167 -10.94 24.46 3.81
#